data_AF-A0A3C1RLN6-F1
#
_entry.id   AF-A0A3C1RLN6-F1
#
_cell.length_a   1.000
_cell.length_b   1.000
_cell.length_c   1.000
_cell.angle_alpha   90.00
_cell.angle_beta   90.00
_cell.angle_gamma   90.00
#
_symmetry.space_group_name_H-M   'P 1'
#
loop_
_entity.id
_entity.type
_entity.pdbx_description
1 polymer ?
#
loop_
_entity_poly.entity_id
_entity_poly.type
_entity_poly.pdbx_seq_one_letter_code
_entity_poly.pdbx_strand_id
1 'polypeptide(L)' 'MQDFIDSIDQKKTRKIILLKQLLTFLKMKRSKELVEKRKDFVNDYVKRNQDKQMKVIVTELTEMLFLSERTIYNIIQE' A
#
# COMPACT_ATOMS: atom_id res chain seq x y z
N MET A 1 38.62 -28.84 4.06
CA MET A 1 38.13 -28.43 2.73
C MET A 1 36.61 -28.29 2.74
N GLN A 2 35.88 -29.25 3.33
CA GLN A 2 34.41 -29.19 3.50
C GLN A 2 33.93 -28.00 4.34
N ASP A 3 34.55 -27.71 5.48
CA ASP A 3 34.15 -26.60 6.38
C ASP A 3 34.22 -25.21 5.71
N PHE A 4 35.11 -25.06 4.72
CA PHE A 4 35.25 -23.83 3.96
C PHE A 4 34.09 -23.64 2.97
N ILE A 5 33.68 -24.73 2.29
CA ILE A 5 32.53 -24.75 1.38
C ILE A 5 31.25 -24.46 2.17
N ASP A 6 31.07 -25.11 3.32
CA ASP A 6 29.90 -24.93 4.19
C ASP A 6 29.80 -23.49 4.73
N SER A 7 30.94 -22.86 5.06
CA SER A 7 30.99 -21.45 5.46
C SER A 7 30.55 -20.50 4.33
N ILE A 8 30.95 -20.78 3.10
CA ILE A 8 30.56 -19.98 1.92
C ILE A 8 29.06 -20.14 1.65
N ASP A 9 28.54 -21.37 1.69
CA ASP A 9 27.12 -21.65 1.49
C ASP A 9 26.25 -21.02 2.59
N GLN A 10 26.71 -21.03 3.84
CA GLN A 10 26.01 -20.36 4.93
C GLN A 10 25.98 -18.82 4.73
N LYS A 11 27.09 -18.21 4.30
CA LYS A 11 27.14 -16.77 3.99
C LYS A 11 26.23 -16.41 2.82
N LYS A 12 26.23 -17.22 1.76
CA LYS A 12 25.34 -17.06 0.59
C LYS A 12 23.87 -17.16 0.99
N THR A 13 23.54 -18.14 1.83
CA THR A 13 22.18 -18.34 2.38
C THR A 13 21.73 -17.13 3.20
N ARG A 14 22.58 -16.61 4.11
CA ARG A 14 22.28 -15.40 4.89
C ARG A 14 22.04 -14.18 4.00
N LYS A 15 22.87 -13.99 2.96
CA LYS A 15 22.71 -12.87 2.00
C LYS A 15 21.35 -12.94 1.28
N ILE A 16 20.92 -14.13 0.87
CA ILE A 16 19.62 -14.34 0.22
C ILE A 16 18.47 -14.02 1.18
N ILE A 17 18.56 -14.45 2.44
CA ILE A 17 17.54 -14.17 3.46
C ILE A 17 17.39 -12.65 3.67
N LEU A 18 18.50 -11.94 3.83
CA LEU A 18 18.49 -10.47 4.02
C LEU A 18 17.88 -9.74 2.82
N LEU A 19 18.19 -10.16 1.59
CA LEU A 19 17.59 -9.57 0.38
C LEU A 19 16.08 -9.81 0.31
N LYS A 20 15.59 -11.00 0.67
CA LYS A 20 14.15 -11.30 0.72
C LYS A 20 13.44 -10.44 1.76
N GLN A 21 14.04 -10.26 2.93
CA GLN A 21 13.52 -9.40 3.99
C GLN A 21 13.46 -7.93 3.54
N LEU A 22 14.52 -7.42 2.90
CA LEU A 22 14.56 -6.06 2.37
C LEU A 22 13.49 -5.84 1.28
N LEU A 23 13.35 -6.77 0.34
CA LEU A 23 12.32 -6.70 -0.70
C LEU A 23 10.90 -6.68 -0.09
N THR A 24 10.68 -7.49 0.94
CA THR A 24 9.40 -7.53 1.67
C THR A 24 9.12 -6.19 2.35
N PHE A 25 10.13 -5.62 3.03
CA PHE A 25 10.04 -4.31 3.66
C PHE A 25 9.72 -3.20 2.65
N LEU A 26 10.44 -3.17 1.52
CA LEU A 26 10.20 -2.19 0.45
C LEU A 26 8.79 -2.33 -0.15
N LYS A 27 8.31 -3.56 -0.34
CA LYS A 27 6.94 -3.84 -0.80
C LYS A 27 5.90 -3.33 0.19
N MET A 28 6.10 -3.57 1.49
CA MET A 28 5.23 -3.05 2.55
C MET A 28 5.24 -1.52 2.59
N LYS A 29 6.41 -0.88 2.47
CA LYS A 29 6.52 0.59 2.44
C LYS A 29 5.76 1.19 1.26
N ARG A 30 5.96 0.64 0.05
CA ARG A 30 5.22 1.05 -1.16
C ARG A 30 3.71 0.85 -0.99
N SER A 31 3.28 -0.24 -0.34
CA SER A 31 1.87 -0.48 -0.06
C SER A 31 1.29 0.59 0.87
N LYS A 32 2.02 1.00 1.91
CA LYS A 32 1.59 2.08 2.81
C LYS A 32 1.49 3.42 2.07
N GLU A 33 2.50 3.78 1.29
CA GLU A 33 2.47 5.00 0.47
C GLU A 33 1.32 5.02 -0.54
N LEU A 34 0.99 3.87 -1.14
CA LEU A 34 -0.17 3.74 -2.02
C LEU A 34 -1.49 3.93 -1.28
N VAL A 35 -1.60 3.43 -0.05
CA VAL A 35 -2.79 3.63 0.79
C VAL A 35 -2.94 5.11 1.13
N GLU A 36 -1.89 5.78 1.60
CA GLU A 36 -1.95 7.20 1.93
C GLU A 36 -2.32 8.05 0.72
N LYS A 37 -1.69 7.82 -0.45
CA LYS A 37 -2.06 8.54 -1.68
C LYS A 37 -3.52 8.37 -2.08
N ARG A 38 -4.12 7.20 -1.81
CA ARG A 38 -5.55 6.97 -2.07
C ARG A 38 -6.42 7.75 -1.10
N LYS A 39 -6.04 7.80 0.19
CA LYS A 39 -6.74 8.61 1.18
C LYS A 39 -6.70 10.09 0.83
N ASP A 40 -5.52 10.59 0.48
CA ASP A 40 -5.32 11.96 0.02
C ASP A 40 -6.22 12.29 -1.18
N PHE A 41 -6.24 11.40 -2.18
CA PHE A 41 -7.08 11.58 -3.36
C PHE A 41 -8.57 11.65 -3.02
N VAL A 42 -9.07 10.74 -2.17
CA VAL A 42 -10.47 10.73 -1.73
C VAL A 42 -10.81 12.05 -1.01
N ASN A 43 -10.00 12.45 -0.05
CA ASN A 43 -10.24 13.64 0.77
C ASN A 43 -10.20 14.92 -0.07
N ASP A 44 -9.26 15.02 -1.00
CA ASP A 44 -9.18 16.15 -1.93
C ASP A 44 -10.36 16.19 -2.89
N TYR A 45 -10.82 15.03 -3.38
CA TYR A 45 -11.98 14.95 -4.25
C TYR A 45 -13.24 15.41 -3.53
N VAL A 46 -13.46 14.95 -2.28
CA VAL A 46 -14.58 15.39 -1.45
C VAL A 46 -14.54 16.89 -1.23
N LYS A 47 -13.36 17.45 -0.89
CA LYS A 47 -13.18 18.91 -0.68
C LYS A 47 -13.49 19.73 -1.93
N ARG A 48 -13.09 19.27 -3.11
CA ARG A 48 -13.32 19.98 -4.38
C ARG A 48 -14.76 19.92 -4.87
N ASN A 49 -15.54 18.94 -4.41
CA ASN A 49 -16.91 18.69 -4.86
C ASN A 49 -17.93 18.85 -3.73
N GLN A 50 -17.65 19.69 -2.71
CA GLN A 50 -18.52 19.86 -1.53
C GLN A 50 -19.93 20.38 -1.86
N ASP A 51 -20.12 20.94 -3.05
CA ASP A 51 -21.39 21.37 -3.61
C ASP A 51 -22.28 20.20 -4.05
N LYS A 52 -21.70 19.03 -4.35
CA LYS A 52 -22.44 17.81 -4.70
C LYS A 52 -22.97 17.09 -3.48
N GLN A 53 -24.03 16.32 -3.65
CA GLN A 53 -24.51 15.41 -2.61
C GLN A 53 -23.47 14.32 -2.34
N MET A 54 -23.25 14.01 -1.06
CA MET A 54 -22.28 12.99 -0.63
C MET A 54 -22.48 11.64 -1.33
N LYS A 55 -23.73 11.22 -1.55
CA LYS A 55 -24.04 9.97 -2.25
C LYS A 55 -23.45 9.94 -3.66
N VAL A 56 -23.55 11.05 -4.40
CA VAL A 56 -22.99 11.17 -5.76
C VAL A 56 -21.47 11.08 -5.72
N ILE A 57 -20.83 11.80 -4.79
CA ILE A 57 -19.38 11.78 -4.60
C ILE A 57 -18.87 10.37 -4.29
N VAL A 58 -19.57 9.65 -3.41
CA VAL A 58 -19.19 8.27 -3.02
C VAL A 58 -19.33 7.31 -4.20
N THR A 59 -20.41 7.40 -5.00
CA THR A 59 -20.56 6.58 -6.21
C THR A 59 -19.43 6.85 -7.21
N GLU A 60 -19.12 8.13 -7.50
CA GLU A 60 -18.03 8.52 -8.40
C GLU A 60 -16.67 7.94 -7.91
N LEU A 61 -16.38 8.05 -6.62
CA LEU A 61 -15.14 7.52 -6.03
C LEU A 61 -15.07 6.00 -6.05
N THR A 62 -16.18 5.32 -5.80
CA THR A 62 -16.27 3.86 -5.88
C THR A 62 -15.96 3.37 -7.30
N GLU A 63 -16.47 4.05 -8.33
CA GLU A 63 -16.18 3.72 -9.73
C GLU A 63 -14.73 4.05 -10.12
N MET A 64 -14.21 5.20 -9.71
CA MET A 64 -12.84 5.63 -10.07
C MET A 64 -11.75 4.79 -9.39
N LEU A 65 -11.95 4.44 -8.12
CA LEU A 65 -10.94 3.74 -7.31
C LEU A 65 -11.17 2.24 -7.22
N PHE A 66 -12.31 1.74 -7.73
CA PHE A 66 -12.75 0.36 -7.60
C PHE A 66 -12.77 -0.11 -6.12
N LEU A 67 -13.25 0.76 -5.24
CA LEU A 67 -13.37 0.52 -3.80
C LEU A 67 -14.85 0.44 -3.40
N SER A 68 -15.16 -0.38 -2.40
CA SER A 68 -16.52 -0.43 -1.85
C SER A 68 -16.91 0.91 -1.24
N GLU A 69 -18.19 1.27 -1.30
CA GLU A 69 -18.71 2.48 -0.65
C GLU A 69 -18.32 2.54 0.83
N ARG A 70 -18.38 1.39 1.53
CA ARG A 70 -17.93 1.28 2.93
C ARG A 70 -16.47 1.70 3.11
N THR A 71 -15.59 1.31 2.19
CA THR A 71 -14.19 1.71 2.23
C THR A 71 -14.03 3.22 2.03
N ILE A 72 -14.79 3.81 1.09
CA ILE A 72 -14.78 5.25 0.87
C ILE A 72 -15.26 5.99 2.12
N TYR A 73 -16.38 5.57 2.73
CA TYR A 73 -16.87 6.17 3.98
C TYR A 73 -15.87 6.07 5.12
N ASN A 74 -15.21 4.91 5.29
CA ASN A 74 -14.18 4.76 6.31
C ASN A 74 -13.02 5.75 6.09
N ILE A 75 -12.59 5.97 4.84
CA ILE A 75 -11.52 6.93 4.52
C ILE A 75 -11.95 8.37 4.83
N ILE A 76 -13.20 8.72 4.56
CA ILE A 76 -13.73 10.07 4.80
C ILE A 76 -13.92 10.36 6.31
N GLN A 77 -14.19 9.33 7.11
CA GLN A 77 -14.45 9.44 8.55
C GLN A 77 -13.19 9.29 9.43
N GLU A 78 -12.07 8.83 8.86
CA GLU A 78 -10.75 8.83 9.51
C GLU A 78 -10.19 10.24 9.66
#